data_AF-A0A356QHA2-F1
#
_entry.id   AF-A0A356QHA2-F1
#
_cell.length_a   1.000
_cell.length_b   1.000
_cell.length_c   1.000
_cell.angle_alpha   90.00
_cell.angle_beta   90.00
_cell.angle_gamma   90.00
#
_symmetry.space_group_name_H-M   'P 1'
#
loop_
_entity.id
_entity.type
_entity.pdbx_description
1 polymer ?
#
loop_
_entity_poly.entity_id
_entity_poly.type
_entity_poly.pdbx_seq_one_letter_code
_entity_poly.pdbx_strand_id
1 'polypeptide(L)' 'GAEHEQMESTLEDAVQRARSQLPRGESLEFCEECGDPIPEARRKAIPGVRLCVVCQGELDKKQSAYSGY' A
#
# COMPACT_ATOMS: atom_id res chain seq x y z
N GLY A 1 -19.86 18.46 -40.87
CA GLY A 1 -21.01 19.18 -40.31
C GLY A 1 -21.47 18.43 -39.10
N ALA A 2 -21.01 18.89 -37.94
CA ALA A 2 -21.26 18.30 -36.63
C ALA A 2 -20.95 16.80 -36.52
N GLU A 3 -19.77 16.39 -36.99
CA GLU A 3 -18.90 15.60 -36.11
C GLU A 3 -18.74 16.38 -34.78
N HIS A 4 -18.84 15.73 -33.60
CA HIS A 4 -18.50 16.23 -32.24
C HIS A 4 -19.56 16.08 -31.11
N GLU A 5 -20.62 15.27 -31.26
CA GLU A 5 -21.50 14.92 -30.12
C GLU A 5 -21.27 13.51 -29.56
N GLN A 6 -20.06 12.95 -29.70
CA GLN A 6 -19.76 11.56 -29.29
C GLN A 6 -18.55 11.44 -28.35
N MET A 7 -18.16 12.50 -27.65
CA MET A 7 -16.93 12.53 -26.86
C MET A 7 -17.12 13.09 -25.45
N GLU A 8 -18.11 12.63 -24.67
CA GLU A 8 -18.11 12.98 -23.23
C GLU A 8 -18.80 11.94 -22.32
N SER A 9 -18.52 10.65 -22.51
CA SER A 9 -18.93 9.65 -21.50
C SER A 9 -17.84 8.63 -21.15
N THR A 10 -16.57 8.90 -21.50
CA THR A 10 -15.50 7.90 -21.35
C THR A 10 -14.26 8.43 -20.60
N LEU A 11 -14.33 9.60 -19.98
CA LEU A 11 -13.18 10.16 -19.23
C LEU A 11 -13.17 9.79 -17.74
N GLU A 12 -14.32 9.44 -17.16
CA GLU A 12 -14.38 9.14 -15.72
C GLU A 12 -14.08 7.66 -15.43
N ASP A 13 -14.45 6.76 -16.34
CA ASP A 13 -14.30 5.31 -16.17
C ASP A 13 -12.85 4.81 -16.44
N ALA A 14 -12.05 5.61 -17.14
CA ALA A 14 -10.64 5.32 -17.42
C ALA A 14 -9.74 5.53 -16.19
N VAL A 15 -10.07 6.51 -15.33
CA VAL A 15 -9.29 6.78 -14.11
C VAL A 15 -9.48 5.67 -13.08
N GLN A 16 -10.68 5.09 -12.97
CA GLN A 16 -10.93 3.98 -12.05
C GLN A 16 -10.15 2.72 -12.44
N ARG A 17 -10.13 2.35 -13.73
CA ARG A 17 -9.32 1.22 -14.22
C ARG A 17 -7.81 1.45 -14.08
N ALA A 18 -7.34 2.68 -14.29
CA ALA A 18 -5.94 3.04 -14.05
C ALA A 18 -5.55 2.94 -12.57
N ARG A 19 -6.46 3.28 -11.63
CA ARG A 19 -6.27 3.07 -10.18
C ARG A 19 -6.24 1.59 -9.79
N SER A 20 -6.99 0.72 -10.48
CA SER A 20 -6.99 -0.73 -10.25
C SER A 20 -5.77 -1.45 -10.83
N GLN A 21 -5.02 -0.84 -11.76
CA GLN A 21 -3.81 -1.43 -12.37
C GLN A 21 -2.49 -0.89 -11.82
N LEU A 22 -2.51 0.14 -10.96
CA LEU A 22 -1.30 0.44 -10.22
C LEU A 22 -1.03 -0.71 -9.24
N PRO A 23 0.14 -1.36 -9.25
CA PRO A 23 0.62 -2.10 -8.09
C PRO A 23 0.95 -1.08 -6.99
N ARG A 24 -0.08 -0.45 -6.41
CA ARG A 24 0.00 0.21 -5.12
C ARG A 24 -0.23 -0.90 -4.13
N GLY A 25 0.85 -1.54 -3.69
CA GLY A 25 0.76 -2.33 -2.47
C GLY A 25 0.41 -1.38 -1.34
N GLU A 26 -0.88 -1.14 -1.12
CA GLU A 26 -1.34 -0.46 0.07
C GLU A 26 -0.80 -1.23 1.27
N SER A 27 -0.14 -0.49 2.15
CA SER A 27 0.28 -1.05 3.41
C SER A 27 -0.94 -1.64 4.10
N LEU A 28 -0.81 -2.86 4.62
CA LEU A 28 -1.93 -3.54 5.24
C LEU A 28 -2.53 -2.67 6.33
N GLU A 29 -3.85 -2.69 6.47
CA GLU A 29 -4.52 -2.01 7.56
C GLU A 29 -4.30 -2.72 8.89
N PHE A 30 -4.04 -4.03 8.83
CA PHE A 30 -3.82 -4.92 9.97
C PHE A 30 -2.56 -5.76 9.78
N CYS A 31 -1.86 -6.02 10.87
CA CYS A 31 -0.65 -6.82 10.91
C CYS A 31 -0.93 -8.27 10.49
N GLU A 32 -0.14 -8.82 9.57
CA GLU A 32 -0.29 -10.23 9.17
C GLU A 32 0.07 -11.23 10.28
N GLU A 33 0.90 -10.83 11.25
CA GLU A 33 1.36 -11.72 12.35
C GLU A 33 0.44 -11.72 13.57
N CYS A 34 -0.02 -10.53 14.00
CA CYS A 34 -0.81 -10.39 15.23
C CYS A 34 -2.24 -9.89 15.00
N GLY A 35 -2.57 -9.41 13.81
CA GLY A 35 -3.89 -8.85 13.49
C GLY A 35 -4.12 -7.41 13.98
N ASP A 36 -3.15 -6.78 14.66
CA ASP A 36 -3.30 -5.40 15.15
C ASP A 36 -3.32 -4.36 14.03
N PRO A 37 -4.05 -3.24 14.20
CA PRO A 37 -4.07 -2.17 13.21
C PRO A 37 -2.68 -1.55 13.00
N ILE A 38 -2.28 -1.38 11.75
CA ILE A 38 -1.01 -0.75 11.37
C ILE A 38 -1.20 0.78 11.30
N PRO A 39 -0.47 1.55 12.13
CA PRO A 39 -0.64 2.99 12.17
C PRO A 39 -0.29 3.64 10.82
N GLU A 40 -1.05 4.66 10.42
CA GLU A 40 -0.85 5.37 9.15
C GLU A 40 0.55 5.97 9.00
N ALA A 41 1.15 6.45 10.09
CA ALA A 41 2.53 6.95 10.08
C ALA A 41 3.49 5.90 9.49
N ARG A 42 3.25 4.62 9.79
CA ARG A 42 4.01 3.50 9.27
C ARG A 42 3.67 3.17 7.83
N ARG A 43 2.38 3.20 7.50
CA ARG A 43 1.90 3.01 6.12
C ARG A 43 2.47 4.07 5.16
N LYS A 44 2.67 5.29 5.65
CA LYS A 44 3.29 6.41 4.93
C LYS A 44 4.82 6.32 4.87
N ALA A 45 5.47 5.92 5.96
CA ALA A 45 6.92 5.79 6.01
C ALA A 45 7.43 4.60 5.18
N ILE A 46 6.69 3.49 5.18
CA ILE A 46 7.02 2.25 4.49
C ILE A 46 5.82 1.85 3.63
N PRO A 47 5.77 2.29 2.36
CA PRO A 47 4.73 1.86 1.44
C PRO A 47 4.82 0.35 1.21
N GLY A 48 3.74 -0.38 1.53
CA GLY A 48 3.69 -1.84 1.48
C GLY A 48 4.03 -2.53 2.80
N VAL A 49 4.04 -1.82 3.94
CA VAL A 49 4.25 -2.46 5.24
C VAL A 49 3.12 -3.45 5.54
N ARG A 50 3.50 -4.65 5.96
CA ARG A 50 2.56 -5.73 6.30
C ARG A 50 2.51 -6.08 7.79
N LEU A 51 3.44 -5.53 8.56
CA LEU A 51 3.60 -5.83 9.98
C LEU A 51 3.45 -4.58 10.85
N CYS A 52 2.92 -4.74 12.06
CA CYS A 52 2.83 -3.64 13.02
C CYS A 52 4.21 -3.29 13.61
N VAL A 53 4.28 -2.13 14.26
CA VAL A 53 5.53 -1.61 14.85
C VAL A 53 6.12 -2.52 15.91
N VAL A 54 5.27 -3.22 16.63
CA VAL A 54 5.68 -4.19 17.65
C VAL A 54 6.36 -5.39 16.99
N CYS A 55 5.68 -6.09 16.08
CA CYS A 55 6.22 -7.27 15.39
C CYS A 55 7.51 -6.97 14.63
N GLN A 56 7.57 -5.83 13.94
CA GLN A 56 8.80 -5.43 13.23
C GLN A 56 9.92 -5.02 14.16
N GLY A 57 9.64 -4.39 15.31
CA GLY A 57 10.67 -4.11 16.31
C GLY A 57 11.27 -5.39 16.90
N GLU A 58 10.46 -6.43 17.09
CA GLU A 58 10.94 -7.74 17.54
C GLU A 58 11.81 -8.44 16.47
N LEU A 59 11.45 -8.30 15.19
CA LEU A 59 12.28 -8.81 14.08
C LEU A 59 13.61 -8.06 13.96
N ASP A 60 13.59 -6.74 14.07
CA ASP A 60 14.78 -5.90 14.01
C ASP A 60 15.78 -6.21 15.15
N LYS A 61 15.27 -6.41 16.39
CA LYS A 61 16.09 -6.88 17.52
C LYS A 61 16.74 -8.25 17.26
N LYS A 62 16.03 -9.17 16.61
CA LYS A 62 16.57 -10.49 16.25
C LYS A 62 17.61 -10.39 15.13
N GLN A 63 17.40 -9.51 14.15
CA GLN A 63 18.28 -9.35 13.00
C GLN A 63 19.57 -8.60 13.34
N SER A 64 19.48 -7.57 14.18
CA SER A 64 20.65 -6.84 14.70
C SER A 64 21.58 -7.72 15.54
N ALA A 65 21.04 -8.69 16.27
CA ALA A 65 21.84 -9.70 16.98
C ALA A 65 22.57 -10.69 16.06
N TYR A 66 22.14 -10.84 14.80
CA TYR A 66 22.68 -11.82 13.85
C TYR A 66 23.75 -11.25 12.90
N SER A 67 23.77 -9.94 12.64
CA SER A 67 24.72 -9.30 11.69
C SER A 67 26.16 -9.09 12.22
N GLY A 68 26.56 -9.82 13.26
CA GLY A 68 27.88 -9.74 13.88
C GLY A 68 28.88 -10.80 13.41
N TYR A 69 28.92 -11.15 12.12
CA TYR A 69 29.91 -12.07 11.56
C TYR A 69 30.62 -11.49 10.33
#